data_AF-A0A9P4HDA2-F1
#
_entry.id   AF-A0A9P4HDA2-F1
#
_cell.length_a   1.000
_cell.length_b   1.000
_cell.length_c   1.000
_cell.angle_alpha   90.00
_cell.angle_beta   90.00
_cell.angle_gamma   90.00
#
_symmetry.space_group_name_H-M   'P 1'
#
loop_
_entity.id
_entity.type
_entity.pdbx_description
1 polymer ?
#
loop_
_entity_poly.entity_id
_entity_poly.type
_entity_poly.pdbx_seq_one_letter_code
_entity_poly.pdbx_strand_id
1 'polypeptide(L)'
;MPKYQYSLLDVAAGEIRLLELHPGAFDDTVSISMNTVPLVVPPRREDPMNRLEAIRASLPDGWRAYETEEDRVIFWDRRQRRTSWNHPDPQQTHTSQLQYEALSYTWGIVEVQQPVIHVISPSSTSSELQPLRKSEELDLQTNLLEALKHLRTTDTPRTLWIDAICIN
;
A
#
# COMPACT_ATOMS: atom_id res chain seq x y z
N MET A 1 5.78 -22.97 -13.31
CA MET A 1 5.35 -23.20 -11.90
C MET A 1 3.82 -23.20 -11.86
N PRO A 2 3.14 -23.64 -10.78
CA PRO A 2 1.68 -23.53 -10.73
C PRO A 2 1.23 -22.06 -10.85
N LYS A 3 0.10 -21.82 -11.51
CA LYS A 3 -0.51 -20.48 -11.57
C LYS A 3 -1.06 -20.10 -10.21
N TYR A 4 -0.88 -18.84 -9.82
CA TYR A 4 -1.42 -18.29 -8.59
C TYR A 4 -2.95 -18.39 -8.61
N GLN A 5 -3.52 -18.82 -7.48
CA GLN A 5 -4.95 -18.99 -7.29
C GLN A 5 -5.41 -18.01 -6.21
N TYR A 6 -6.39 -17.17 -6.53
CA TYR A 6 -6.95 -16.22 -5.58
C TYR A 6 -7.79 -16.93 -4.53
N SER A 7 -7.58 -16.58 -3.25
CA SER A 7 -8.49 -16.93 -2.17
C SER A 7 -9.65 -15.94 -2.13
N LEU A 8 -10.86 -16.42 -1.79
CA LEU A 8 -12.02 -15.55 -1.59
C LEU A 8 -11.78 -14.56 -0.44
N LEU A 9 -12.30 -13.34 -0.58
CA LEU A 9 -12.30 -12.32 0.47
C LEU A 9 -13.52 -12.48 1.37
N ASP A 10 -13.34 -12.31 2.69
CA ASP A 10 -14.45 -12.20 3.62
C ASP A 10 -15.05 -10.78 3.56
N VAL A 11 -16.17 -10.66 2.86
CA VAL A 11 -16.94 -9.42 2.72
C VAL A 11 -17.49 -8.94 4.06
N ALA A 12 -17.86 -9.85 4.96
CA ALA A 12 -18.41 -9.49 6.27
C ALA A 12 -17.34 -8.91 7.19
N ALA A 13 -16.10 -9.40 7.08
CA ALA A 13 -14.94 -8.85 7.78
C ALA A 13 -14.34 -7.61 7.10
N GLY A 14 -14.86 -7.19 5.94
CA GLY A 14 -14.37 -6.02 5.19
C GLY A 14 -12.95 -6.21 4.67
N GLU A 15 -12.60 -7.44 4.26
CA GLU A 15 -11.25 -7.76 3.81
C GLU A 15 -10.89 -7.11 2.48
N ILE A 16 -9.63 -6.71 2.39
CA ILE A 16 -8.97 -6.28 1.17
C ILE A 16 -7.68 -7.09 0.96
N ARG A 17 -7.26 -7.22 -0.29
CA ARG A 17 -5.94 -7.77 -0.61
C ARG A 17 -4.94 -6.64 -0.80
N LEU A 18 -3.78 -6.78 -0.20
CA LEU A 18 -2.61 -5.96 -0.42
C LEU A 18 -1.50 -6.85 -0.93
N LEU A 19 -0.71 -6.36 -1.87
CA LEU A 19 0.51 -7.05 -2.28
C LEU A 19 1.71 -6.40 -1.63
N GLU A 20 2.68 -7.22 -1.28
CA GLU A 20 4.00 -6.78 -0.85
C GLU A 20 4.98 -7.01 -2.00
N LEU A 21 5.48 -5.92 -2.58
CA LEU A 21 6.48 -5.94 -3.63
C LEU A 21 7.86 -6.14 -2.98
N HIS A 22 8.50 -7.28 -3.26
CA HIS A 22 9.81 -7.60 -2.68
C HIS A 22 10.93 -6.76 -3.31
N PRO A 23 11.97 -6.42 -2.53
CA PRO A 23 13.13 -5.70 -3.03
C PRO A 23 13.93 -6.53 -4.05
N GLY A 24 14.65 -5.84 -4.93
CA GLY A 24 15.51 -6.45 -5.95
C GLY A 24 16.09 -5.44 -6.92
N ALA A 25 17.10 -5.83 -7.70
CA ALA A 25 17.64 -4.99 -8.77
C ALA A 25 16.62 -4.81 -9.90
N PHE A 26 16.74 -3.75 -10.71
CA PHE A 26 15.75 -3.42 -11.74
C PHE A 26 15.47 -4.58 -12.72
N ASP A 27 16.51 -5.31 -13.13
CA ASP A 27 16.42 -6.40 -14.10
C ASP A 27 16.04 -7.77 -13.48
N ASP A 28 16.02 -7.87 -12.15
CA ASP A 28 15.65 -9.13 -11.48
C ASP A 28 14.16 -9.44 -11.70
N THR A 29 13.81 -10.72 -11.75
CA THR A 29 12.39 -11.11 -11.79
C THR A 29 11.64 -10.53 -10.59
N VAL A 30 10.50 -9.89 -10.87
CA VAL A 30 9.66 -9.32 -9.81
C VAL A 30 9.02 -10.44 -9.00
N SER A 31 9.09 -10.30 -7.68
CA SER A 31 8.44 -11.20 -6.74
C SER A 31 7.52 -10.41 -5.82
N ILE A 32 6.35 -10.98 -5.50
CA ILE A 32 5.36 -10.38 -4.60
C ILE A 32 4.90 -11.40 -3.54
N SER A 33 4.44 -10.92 -2.39
CA SER A 33 3.57 -11.69 -1.49
C SER A 33 2.15 -11.14 -1.57
N MET A 34 1.13 -11.98 -1.33
CA MET A 34 -0.25 -11.54 -1.21
C MET A 34 -0.71 -11.62 0.24
N ASN A 35 -1.25 -10.53 0.78
CA ASN A 35 -1.75 -10.43 2.14
C ASN A 35 -3.22 -10.01 2.12
N THR A 36 -4.08 -10.76 2.81
CA THR A 36 -5.47 -10.35 3.04
C THR A 36 -5.57 -9.73 4.42
N VAL A 37 -6.13 -8.52 4.50
CA VAL A 37 -6.25 -7.76 5.75
C VAL A 37 -7.62 -7.08 5.82
N PRO A 38 -8.23 -6.93 7.02
CA PRO A 38 -9.45 -6.16 7.16
C PRO A 38 -9.19 -4.67 6.94
N LEU A 39 -9.98 -4.03 6.09
CA LEU A 39 -9.96 -2.58 5.92
C LEU A 39 -10.75 -1.92 7.06
N VAL A 40 -10.05 -1.57 8.13
CA VAL A 40 -10.65 -0.83 9.25
C VAL A 40 -10.84 0.63 8.82
N VAL A 41 -12.05 0.96 8.38
CA VAL A 41 -12.45 2.35 8.17
C VAL A 41 -12.60 2.98 9.56
N PRO A 42 -11.80 4.01 9.91
CA PRO A 42 -11.98 4.70 11.17
C PRO A 42 -13.40 5.28 11.22
N PRO A 43 -14.11 5.18 12.36
CA PRO A 43 -15.47 5.68 12.45
C PRO A 43 -15.50 7.16 12.05
N ARG A 44 -16.52 7.54 11.27
CA ARG A 44 -16.80 8.94 10.95
C ARG A 44 -17.01 9.68 12.27
N ARG A 45 -16.09 10.56 12.64
CA ARG A 45 -16.09 11.19 13.96
C ARG A 45 -17.10 12.34 14.00
N GLU A 46 -17.92 12.37 15.05
CA GLU A 46 -19.16 13.16 15.12
C GLU A 46 -18.98 14.67 15.36
N ASP A 47 -17.76 15.19 15.58
CA ASP A 47 -17.53 16.63 15.80
C ASP A 47 -16.23 17.16 15.13
N PRO A 48 -16.32 17.61 13.87
CA PRO A 48 -15.18 18.15 13.12
C PRO A 48 -14.66 19.49 13.68
N MET A 49 -15.56 20.34 14.16
CA MET A 49 -15.26 21.74 14.46
C MET A 49 -14.36 21.90 15.69
N ASN A 50 -14.64 21.15 16.76
CA ASN A 50 -13.81 21.16 17.96
C ASN A 50 -12.42 20.55 17.73
N ARG A 51 -12.32 19.60 16.80
CA ARG A 51 -11.06 18.90 16.50
C ARG A 51 -10.08 19.79 15.73
N LEU A 52 -10.53 20.49 14.69
CA LEU A 52 -9.63 21.32 13.89
C LEU A 52 -9.03 22.45 14.72
N GLU A 53 -9.81 23.04 15.63
CA GLU A 53 -9.32 24.06 16.55
C GLU A 53 -8.33 23.49 17.57
N ALA A 54 -8.58 22.29 18.12
CA ALA A 54 -7.62 21.61 18.99
C ALA A 54 -6.29 21.30 18.27
N ILE A 55 -6.34 20.87 17.01
CA ILE A 55 -5.15 20.62 16.19
C ILE A 55 -4.44 21.95 15.89
N ARG A 56 -5.16 23.01 15.51
CA ARG A 56 -4.55 24.33 15.28
C ARG A 56 -3.83 24.85 16.53
N ALA A 57 -4.38 24.59 17.71
CA ALA A 57 -3.78 24.97 18.98
C ALA A 57 -2.51 24.16 19.34
N SER A 58 -2.35 22.93 18.82
CA SER A 58 -1.16 22.11 19.06
C SER A 58 -0.03 22.34 18.05
N LEU A 59 -0.23 23.19 17.04
CA LEU A 59 0.76 23.41 15.99
C LEU A 59 1.91 24.32 16.42
N PRO A 60 3.16 23.99 16.02
CA PRO A 60 4.29 24.90 16.16
C PRO A 60 4.11 26.17 15.33
N ASP A 61 4.78 27.24 15.75
CA ASP A 61 4.80 28.50 15.02
C ASP A 61 5.16 28.30 13.53
N GLY A 62 4.40 28.98 12.66
CA GLY A 62 4.60 28.91 11.22
C GLY A 62 3.78 27.82 10.51
N TRP A 63 3.24 26.84 11.23
CA TRP A 63 2.34 25.83 10.66
C TRP A 63 0.88 26.30 10.65
N ARG A 64 0.08 25.74 9.75
CA ARG A 64 -1.38 25.85 9.72
C ARG A 64 -2.01 24.50 9.41
N ALA A 65 -3.22 24.27 9.89
CA ALA A 65 -4.02 23.08 9.59
C ALA A 65 -5.34 23.48 8.91
N TYR A 66 -5.71 22.70 7.90
CA TYR A 66 -6.94 22.83 7.14
C TYR A 66 -7.61 21.47 7.04
N GLU A 67 -8.94 21.45 7.08
CA GLU A 67 -9.72 20.24 6.85
C GLU A 67 -10.12 20.17 5.37
N THR A 68 -10.10 18.97 4.81
CA THR A 68 -10.57 18.66 3.45
C THR A 68 -12.00 18.15 3.49
N GLU A 69 -12.67 18.11 2.33
CA GLU A 69 -14.02 17.51 2.17
C GLU A 69 -14.11 16.02 2.62
N GLU A 70 -12.98 15.34 2.76
CA GLU A 70 -12.87 13.96 3.26
C GLU A 70 -12.69 13.85 4.80
N ASP A 71 -12.93 14.93 5.56
CA ASP A 71 -12.73 15.00 7.04
C ASP A 71 -11.27 14.70 7.47
N ARG A 72 -10.32 14.92 6.56
CA ARG A 72 -8.86 14.79 6.78
C ARG A 72 -8.21 16.15 7.00
N VAL A 73 -7.11 16.18 7.75
CA VAL A 73 -6.34 17.41 8.02
C VAL A 73 -5.08 17.45 7.16
N ILE A 74 -4.89 18.55 6.44
CA ILE A 74 -3.68 18.89 5.71
C ILE A 74 -2.92 20.02 6.43
N PHE A 75 -1.63 19.81 6.64
CA PHE A 75 -0.74 20.74 7.32
C PHE A 75 0.04 21.56 6.30
N TRP A 76 0.12 22.86 6.50
CA TRP A 76 0.86 23.77 5.66
C TRP A 76 1.98 24.44 6.45
N ASP A 77 3.23 24.19 6.02
CA ASP A 77 4.41 24.86 6.53
C ASP A 77 4.59 26.18 5.76
N ARG A 78 4.26 27.30 6.41
CA ARG A 78 4.39 28.62 5.77
C ARG A 78 5.84 29.02 5.53
N ARG A 79 6.78 28.48 6.30
CA ARG A 79 8.20 28.81 6.19
C ARG A 79 8.81 28.16 4.96
N GLN A 80 8.47 26.90 4.71
CA GLN A 80 8.98 26.14 3.57
C GLN A 80 8.03 26.07 2.37
N ARG A 81 6.83 26.64 2.51
CA ARG A 81 5.77 26.67 1.48
C ARG A 81 5.39 25.27 0.97
N ARG A 82 5.35 24.29 1.85
CA ARG A 82 5.00 22.88 1.53
C ARG A 82 3.78 22.42 2.32
N THR A 83 3.04 21.49 1.78
CA THR A 83 1.96 20.78 2.47
C THR A 83 2.39 19.38 2.88
N SER A 84 1.78 18.85 3.94
CA SER A 84 2.03 17.52 4.48
C SER A 84 0.75 16.94 5.06
N TRP A 85 0.55 15.64 4.93
CA TRP A 85 -0.51 14.90 5.64
C TRP A 85 -0.11 14.54 7.07
N ASN A 86 1.19 14.58 7.37
CA ASN A 86 1.73 14.27 8.69
C ASN A 86 1.79 15.54 9.55
N HIS A 87 1.38 15.41 10.81
CA HIS A 87 1.50 16.45 11.81
C HIS A 87 3.00 16.79 12.02
N PRO A 88 3.39 18.07 12.18
CA PRO A 88 4.79 18.46 12.34
C PRO A 88 5.43 17.99 13.65
N ASP A 89 4.62 17.72 14.66
CA ASP A 89 5.04 17.03 15.89
C ASP A 89 4.98 15.50 15.69
N PRO A 90 6.12 14.78 15.75
CA PRO A 90 6.19 13.34 15.53
C PRO A 90 5.40 12.53 16.57
N GLN A 91 5.13 13.07 17.77
CA GLN A 91 4.34 12.38 18.79
C GLN A 91 2.84 12.31 18.47
N GLN A 92 2.36 13.21 17.60
CA GLN A 92 0.95 13.29 17.18
C GLN A 92 0.69 12.58 15.86
N THR A 93 1.69 11.86 15.32
CA THR A 93 1.52 11.04 14.12
C THR A 93 0.68 9.82 14.47
N HIS A 94 -0.60 9.82 14.10
CA HIS A 94 -1.46 8.64 14.22
C HIS A 94 -1.04 7.59 13.17
N THR A 95 -0.14 6.67 13.52
CA THR A 95 0.34 5.60 12.62
C THR A 95 -0.50 4.32 12.70
N SER A 96 -1.71 4.37 13.25
CA SER A 96 -2.55 3.16 13.43
C SER A 96 -3.28 2.72 12.16
N GLN A 97 -3.05 3.38 11.02
CA GLN A 97 -3.68 3.03 9.75
C GLN A 97 -2.79 2.05 8.98
N LEU A 98 -3.38 1.03 8.36
CA LEU A 98 -2.73 0.18 7.37
C LEU A 98 -2.02 1.08 6.35
N GLN A 99 -0.68 1.04 6.35
CA GLN A 99 0.13 1.83 5.43
C GLN A 99 0.31 1.04 4.15
N TYR A 100 -0.36 1.49 3.11
CA TYR A 100 -0.20 0.99 1.76
C TYR A 100 -0.32 2.12 0.76
N GLU A 101 0.19 1.90 -0.44
CA GLU A 101 0.17 2.86 -1.52
C GLU A 101 -0.74 2.31 -2.64
N ALA A 102 -1.66 3.12 -3.15
CA ALA A 102 -2.47 2.73 -4.29
C ALA A 102 -1.73 3.05 -5.60
N LEU A 103 -1.58 2.08 -6.48
CA LEU A 103 -1.07 2.32 -7.83
C LEU A 103 -2.24 2.46 -8.81
N SER A 104 -2.35 3.65 -9.41
CA SER A 104 -3.16 3.87 -10.60
C SER A 104 -2.24 3.91 -11.82
N TYR A 105 -2.58 3.16 -12.86
CA TYR A 105 -1.79 3.07 -14.09
C TYR A 105 -2.73 3.03 -15.30
N THR A 106 -2.23 3.46 -16.47
CA THR A 106 -3.01 3.37 -17.71
C THR A 106 -3.00 1.92 -18.19
N TRP A 107 -4.17 1.40 -18.53
CA TRP A 107 -4.33 0.09 -19.17
C TRP A 107 -3.54 0.04 -20.47
N GLY A 108 -2.75 -1.02 -20.65
CA GLY A 108 -1.90 -1.20 -21.82
C GLY A 108 -2.62 -1.96 -22.93
N ILE A 109 -1.95 -2.09 -24.07
CA ILE A 109 -2.38 -3.03 -25.11
C ILE A 109 -2.22 -4.44 -24.57
N VAL A 110 -3.20 -5.31 -24.81
CA VAL A 110 -3.10 -6.72 -24.47
C VAL A 110 -2.12 -7.38 -25.44
N GLU A 111 -0.94 -7.73 -24.94
CA GLU A 111 0.07 -8.47 -25.69
C GLU A 111 -0.26 -9.96 -25.73
N VAL A 112 0.19 -10.65 -26.79
CA VAL A 112 -0.02 -12.10 -26.97
C VAL A 112 0.73 -12.92 -25.93
N GLN A 113 1.88 -12.43 -25.47
CA GLN A 113 2.68 -13.02 -24.41
C GLN A 113 2.70 -12.07 -23.22
N GLN A 114 2.08 -12.50 -22.12
CA GLN A 114 2.07 -11.72 -20.89
C GLN A 114 3.32 -12.04 -20.06
N PRO A 115 4.02 -11.02 -19.54
CA PRO A 115 5.08 -11.26 -18.57
C PRO A 115 4.55 -11.96 -17.33
N VAL A 116 5.44 -12.70 -16.68
CA VAL A 116 5.15 -13.49 -15.48
C VAL A 116 5.96 -12.96 -14.30
N ILE A 117 5.31 -12.83 -13.15
CA ILE A 117 5.98 -12.56 -11.88
C ILE A 117 5.77 -13.73 -10.90
N HIS A 118 6.59 -13.76 -9.86
CA HIS A 118 6.51 -14.80 -8.84
C HIS A 118 5.68 -14.33 -7.63
N VAL A 119 4.70 -15.13 -7.22
CA VAL A 119 4.01 -14.96 -5.95
C VAL A 119 4.66 -15.92 -4.94
N ILE A 120 5.20 -15.39 -3.86
CA ILE A 120 5.87 -16.15 -2.81
C ILE A 120 4.91 -16.27 -1.62
N SER A 121 4.58 -17.50 -1.22
CA SER A 121 3.86 -17.69 0.03
C SER A 121 4.81 -17.49 1.22
N PRO A 122 4.44 -16.72 2.25
CA PRO A 122 5.22 -16.68 3.48
C PRO A 122 5.24 -18.10 4.08
N SER A 123 6.43 -18.66 4.27
CA SER A 123 6.58 -19.97 4.91
C SER A 123 6.12 -19.87 6.36
N SER A 124 5.07 -20.60 6.71
CA SER A 124 4.69 -20.85 8.10
C SER A 124 5.93 -21.36 8.88
N THR A 125 6.10 -20.83 10.07
CA THR A 125 7.27 -20.87 10.96
C THR A 125 7.99 -22.24 11.11
N SER A 126 9.32 -22.15 11.18
CA SER A 126 10.27 -23.04 11.90
C SER A 126 10.10 -24.56 11.77
N SER A 127 10.70 -25.15 10.74
CA SER A 127 11.24 -26.50 10.83
C SER A 127 12.53 -26.55 10.02
N GLU A 128 13.62 -27.05 10.62
CA GLU A 128 14.99 -27.08 10.09
C GLU A 128 15.17 -27.94 8.81
N LEU A 129 14.09 -28.41 8.22
CA LEU A 129 14.06 -28.98 6.88
C LEU A 129 13.43 -27.95 5.96
N GLN A 130 14.26 -27.15 5.27
CA GLN A 130 13.86 -26.10 4.32
C GLN A 130 12.63 -26.54 3.51
N PRO A 131 11.41 -26.08 3.83
CA PRO A 131 10.30 -26.25 2.93
C PRO A 131 10.63 -25.35 1.74
N LEU A 132 10.80 -25.94 0.55
CA LEU A 132 10.89 -25.20 -0.70
C LEU A 132 9.84 -24.09 -0.67
N ARG A 133 10.28 -22.81 -0.72
CA ARG A 133 9.36 -21.68 -0.80
C ARG A 133 8.42 -21.96 -1.96
N LYS A 134 7.14 -22.20 -1.65
CA LYS A 134 6.14 -22.41 -2.71
C LYS A 134 6.04 -21.08 -3.43
N SER A 135 6.41 -21.10 -4.71
CA SER A 135 6.27 -19.96 -5.58
C SER A 135 5.33 -20.34 -6.71
N GLU A 136 4.42 -19.42 -6.96
CA GLU A 136 3.37 -19.49 -7.98
C GLU A 136 3.61 -18.40 -9.02
N GLU A 137 3.05 -18.56 -10.20
CA GLU A 137 3.19 -17.60 -11.31
C GLU A 137 1.92 -16.78 -11.47
N LEU A 138 2.08 -15.47 -11.63
CA LEU A 138 1.01 -14.54 -11.95
C LEU A 138 1.34 -13.83 -13.26
N ASP A 139 0.42 -13.91 -14.22
CA ASP A 139 0.52 -13.21 -15.50
C ASP A 139 0.08 -11.76 -15.34
N LEU A 140 0.87 -10.82 -15.88
CA LEU A 140 0.59 -9.39 -15.84
C LEU A 140 0.66 -8.77 -17.23
N GLN A 141 0.15 -7.55 -17.37
CA GLN A 141 0.42 -6.74 -18.55
C GLN A 141 1.81 -6.08 -18.44
N THR A 142 2.46 -5.84 -19.58
CA THR A 142 3.82 -5.27 -19.68
C THR A 142 3.95 -3.91 -19.01
N ASN A 143 2.99 -3.02 -19.21
CA ASN A 143 2.91 -1.72 -18.53
C ASN A 143 2.85 -1.84 -17.01
N LEU A 144 2.14 -2.83 -16.46
CA LEU A 144 2.08 -3.06 -15.02
C LEU A 144 3.41 -3.64 -14.51
N LEU A 145 4.01 -4.58 -15.23
CA LEU A 145 5.35 -5.07 -14.88
C LEU A 145 6.38 -3.94 -14.82
N GLU A 146 6.41 -3.08 -15.84
CA GLU A 146 7.35 -1.95 -15.89
C GLU A 146 7.09 -0.96 -14.74
N ALA A 147 5.82 -0.65 -14.45
CA ALA A 147 5.49 0.17 -13.28
C ALA A 147 6.00 -0.46 -11.97
N LEU A 148 5.83 -1.78 -11.79
CA LEU A 148 6.34 -2.48 -10.62
C LEU A 148 7.87 -2.43 -10.53
N LYS A 149 8.60 -2.59 -11.63
CA LYS A 149 10.08 -2.47 -11.64
C LYS A 149 10.54 -1.08 -11.23
N HIS A 150 9.87 -0.04 -11.71
CA HIS A 150 10.19 1.35 -11.35
C HIS A 150 9.81 1.72 -9.92
N LEU A 151 8.79 1.06 -9.35
CA LEU A 151 8.39 1.23 -7.96
C LEU A 151 9.22 0.39 -6.98
N ARG A 152 9.78 -0.73 -7.43
CA ARG A 152 10.59 -1.64 -6.62
C ARG A 152 11.85 -0.92 -6.12
N THR A 153 12.12 -1.07 -4.83
CA THR A 153 13.37 -0.60 -4.23
C THR A 153 14.36 -1.75 -4.09
N THR A 154 15.63 -1.45 -3.83
CA THR A 154 16.69 -2.47 -3.75
C THR A 154 16.75 -3.19 -2.42
N ASP A 155 16.20 -2.60 -1.36
CA ASP A 155 16.42 -3.02 0.03
C ASP A 155 15.13 -3.07 0.86
N THR A 156 14.10 -2.32 0.48
CA THR A 156 12.83 -2.25 1.24
C THR A 156 11.63 -2.78 0.44
N PRO A 157 10.80 -3.64 1.05
CA PRO A 157 9.53 -4.02 0.42
C PRO A 157 8.56 -2.84 0.41
N ARG A 158 7.61 -2.85 -0.53
CA ARG A 158 6.53 -1.87 -0.60
C ARG A 158 5.17 -2.54 -0.56
N THR A 159 4.28 -2.05 0.27
CA THR A 159 2.91 -2.54 0.36
C THR A 159 2.02 -1.74 -0.58
N LEU A 160 1.48 -2.40 -1.60
CA LEU A 160 0.68 -1.77 -2.65
C LEU A 160 -0.73 -2.34 -2.71
N TRP A 161 -1.68 -1.49 -3.11
CA TRP A 161 -2.98 -1.90 -3.62
C TRP A 161 -3.05 -1.57 -5.11
N ILE A 162 -3.31 -2.59 -5.94
CA ILE A 162 -3.39 -2.47 -7.40
C ILE A 162 -4.65 -3.18 -7.85
N ASP A 163 -5.58 -2.47 -8.48
CA ASP A 163 -6.89 -3.00 -8.89
C ASP A 163 -6.80 -4.32 -9.68
N ALA A 164 -5.92 -4.38 -10.68
CA ALA A 164 -5.74 -5.55 -11.55
C ALA A 164 -5.22 -6.81 -10.83
N ILE A 165 -4.66 -6.67 -9.63
CA ILE A 165 -4.17 -7.80 -8.83
C ILE A 165 -5.07 -8.02 -7.61
N CYS A 166 -5.48 -6.97 -6.92
CA CYS A 166 -6.13 -7.06 -5.61
C CYS A 166 -7.64 -7.36 -5.67
N ILE A 167 -8.31 -7.15 -6.82
CA ILE A 167 -9.79 -7.27 -6.93
C ILE A 167 -10.30 -8.64 -7.39
N ASN A 168 -9.47 -9.48 -8.03
CA ASN A 168 -9.87 -10.76 -8.65
C ASN A 168 -10.76 -11.69 -7.80
#